data_AF-A0A814WP09-F1
#
_entry.id   AF-A0A814WP09-F1
#
_cell.length_a   1.000
_cell.length_b   1.000
_cell.length_c   1.000
_cell.angle_alpha   90.00
_cell.angle_beta   90.00
_cell.angle_gamma   90.00
#
_symmetry.space_group_name_H-M   'P 1'
#
loop_
_entity.id
_entity.type
_entity.pdbx_description
1 polymer ?
#
loop_
_entity_poly.entity_id
_entity_poly.type
_entity_poly.pdbx_seq_one_letter_code
_entity_poly.pdbx_strand_id
1 'polypeptide(L)'
;MSTLASQLRASLVYVNGYCLIPVFILGIIAGVVLSRFYLCLICIDRWLITSLNARTRRLSNVKTIRRIILVSTIIWLLFHLHVGIGFRIEISGCVPSSDGFYSTFYLITNLAFSIIPFIIIILFTTLTLHRIIMKKRLGNRRNPVVHPVELVERNNHQSNSQNTMNDLDERLSNKNLQLIKLNIIQVIFFILLNLPNTIYTLYSFITKTNQKTNDQITIDNFFNYVASSLLYTHCAISFYIYTLASVTFRKEFWTLCLRIQQNIVTFFRRFL
;
A
#
# COMPACT_ATOMS: atom_id res chain seq x y z
N MET A 1 5.99 52.35 9.42
CA MET A 1 4.90 51.36 9.66
C MET A 1 4.72 50.37 8.51
N SER A 2 4.89 50.76 7.24
CA SER A 2 4.78 49.85 6.07
C SER A 2 5.85 48.76 6.01
N THR A 3 7.09 49.07 6.42
CA THR A 3 8.24 48.13 6.40
C THR A 3 8.15 47.01 7.45
N LEU A 4 7.62 47.33 8.64
CA LEU A 4 7.39 46.34 9.70
C LEU A 4 6.28 45.36 9.31
N ALA A 5 5.21 45.87 8.67
CA ALA A 5 4.11 45.05 8.17
C ALA A 5 4.53 44.11 7.03
N SER A 6 5.43 44.54 6.14
CA SER A 6 5.99 43.68 5.10
C SER A 6 6.95 42.62 5.64
N GLN A 7 7.78 42.95 6.64
CA GLN A 7 8.63 41.97 7.32
C GLN A 7 7.81 40.93 8.08
N LEU A 8 6.78 41.36 8.83
CA LEU A 8 5.86 40.45 9.52
C LEU A 8 5.13 39.52 8.54
N ARG A 9 4.66 40.03 7.39
CA ARG A 9 4.03 39.18 6.35
C ARG A 9 5.03 38.17 5.76
N ALA A 10 6.26 38.59 5.45
CA ALA A 10 7.28 37.68 4.93
C ALA A 10 7.64 36.57 5.94
N SER A 11 7.77 36.93 7.22
CA SER A 11 8.00 35.96 8.31
C SER A 11 6.81 35.02 8.51
N LEU A 12 5.57 35.52 8.41
CA LEU A 12 4.36 34.69 8.49
C LEU A 12 4.23 33.71 7.31
N VAL A 13 4.54 34.14 6.09
CA VAL A 13 4.55 33.27 4.90
C VAL A 13 5.62 32.20 5.01
N TYR A 14 6.82 32.58 5.48
CA TYR A 14 7.92 31.65 5.70
C TYR A 14 7.55 30.59 6.74
N VAL A 15 7.09 31.02 7.91
CA VAL A 15 6.75 30.13 9.04
C VAL A 15 5.57 29.21 8.70
N ASN A 16 4.54 29.70 8.00
CA ASN A 16 3.46 28.86 7.48
C ASN A 16 3.94 27.80 6.49
N GLY A 17 4.89 28.14 5.59
CA GLY A 17 5.49 27.17 4.68
C GLY A 17 6.12 25.96 5.38
N TYR A 18 6.82 26.18 6.49
CA TYR A 18 7.44 25.10 7.28
C TYR A 18 6.44 24.20 8.01
N CYS A 19 5.22 24.66 8.27
CA CYS A 19 4.15 23.84 8.84
C CYS A 19 3.44 23.04 7.73
N LEU A 20 3.07 23.72 6.65
CA LEU A 20 2.28 23.14 5.57
C LEU A 20 3.05 22.14 4.71
N ILE A 21 4.32 22.42 4.38
CA ILE A 21 5.11 21.57 3.48
C ILE A 21 5.34 20.18 4.08
N PRO A 22 5.80 20.01 5.33
CA PRO A 22 5.99 18.69 5.91
C PRO A 22 4.67 17.94 6.10
N VAL A 23 3.57 18.60 6.48
CA VAL A 23 2.26 17.93 6.61
C VAL A 23 1.74 17.47 5.25
N PHE A 24 1.88 18.29 4.22
CA PHE A 24 1.52 17.94 2.86
C PHE A 24 2.41 16.83 2.31
N ILE A 25 3.74 16.93 2.48
CA ILE A 25 4.69 15.92 2.03
C ILE A 25 4.49 14.62 2.83
N LEU A 26 4.45 14.64 4.15
CA LEU A 26 4.31 13.43 4.97
C LEU A 26 2.93 12.78 4.82
N GLY A 27 1.86 13.58 4.71
CA GLY A 27 0.50 13.09 4.49
C GLY A 27 0.28 12.50 3.10
N ILE A 28 0.74 13.20 2.06
CA ILE A 28 0.47 12.87 0.65
C ILE A 28 1.63 12.12 -0.01
N ILE A 29 2.83 12.70 0.03
CA ILE A 29 4.00 12.27 -0.77
C ILE A 29 4.77 11.14 -0.08
N ALA A 30 4.92 11.15 1.25
CA ALA A 30 5.50 10.07 2.03
C ALA A 30 4.57 8.86 2.16
N GLY A 31 3.36 8.95 1.58
CA GLY A 31 2.65 7.79 1.11
C GLY A 31 1.78 7.09 2.14
N VAL A 32 1.44 7.68 3.29
CA VAL A 32 0.54 7.00 4.24
C VAL A 32 -0.83 6.72 3.61
N VAL A 33 -1.46 7.74 3.03
CA VAL A 33 -2.79 7.60 2.42
C VAL A 33 -2.71 6.79 1.13
N LEU A 34 -1.78 7.15 0.23
CA LEU A 34 -1.59 6.43 -1.02
C LEU A 34 -1.19 4.95 -0.81
N SER A 35 -0.33 4.63 0.16
CA SER A 35 0.07 3.24 0.43
C SER A 35 -1.09 2.38 0.88
N ARG A 36 -1.99 2.90 1.72
CA ARG A 36 -3.22 2.21 2.16
C ARG A 36 -4.11 1.88 0.97
N PHE A 37 -4.32 2.85 0.07
CA PHE A 37 -5.14 2.66 -1.12
C PHE A 37 -4.48 1.72 -2.13
N TYR A 38 -3.17 1.82 -2.35
CA TYR A 38 -2.46 0.87 -3.21
C TYR A 38 -2.49 -0.53 -2.64
N LEU A 39 -2.38 -0.70 -1.31
CA LEU A 39 -2.51 -2.01 -0.69
C LEU A 39 -3.91 -2.60 -0.92
N CYS A 40 -4.97 -1.78 -0.82
CA CYS A 40 -6.32 -2.18 -1.20
C CYS A 40 -6.39 -2.65 -2.66
N LEU A 41 -5.83 -1.87 -3.59
CA LEU A 41 -5.80 -2.21 -5.01
C LEU A 41 -5.02 -3.51 -5.27
N ILE A 42 -3.91 -3.75 -4.57
CA ILE A 42 -3.16 -5.01 -4.67
C ILE A 42 -4.02 -6.16 -4.16
N CYS A 43 -4.71 -6.02 -3.03
CA CYS A 43 -5.59 -7.08 -2.52
C CYS A 43 -6.74 -7.40 -3.49
N ILE A 44 -7.35 -6.37 -4.09
CA ILE A 44 -8.38 -6.53 -5.14
C ILE A 44 -7.78 -7.24 -6.36
N ASP A 45 -6.60 -6.81 -6.83
CA ASP A 45 -5.90 -7.43 -7.95
C ASP A 45 -5.64 -8.93 -7.70
N ARG A 46 -5.12 -9.28 -6.51
CA ARG A 46 -4.87 -10.68 -6.14
C ARG A 46 -6.16 -11.51 -6.09
N TRP A 47 -7.26 -10.91 -5.64
CA TRP A 47 -8.57 -11.57 -5.71
C TRP A 47 -9.06 -11.76 -7.15
N LEU A 48 -8.89 -10.76 -8.03
CA LEU A 48 -9.27 -10.85 -9.44
C LEU A 48 -8.49 -11.96 -10.17
N ILE A 49 -7.17 -12.07 -9.92
CA ILE A 49 -6.31 -13.10 -10.53
C ILE A 49 -6.70 -14.51 -10.07
N THR A 50 -7.11 -14.65 -8.81
CA THR A 50 -7.53 -15.95 -8.25
C THR A 50 -8.96 -16.35 -8.60
N SER A 51 -9.71 -15.50 -9.29
CA SER A 51 -11.07 -15.81 -9.75
C SER A 51 -11.06 -16.90 -10.83
N LEU A 52 -12.05 -17.80 -10.76
CA LEU A 52 -12.27 -18.84 -11.77
C LEU A 52 -12.88 -18.27 -13.06
N ASN A 53 -13.55 -17.12 -12.98
CA ASN A 53 -14.21 -16.50 -14.11
C ASN A 53 -13.19 -15.71 -14.96
N ALA A 54 -13.02 -16.12 -16.23
CA ALA A 54 -12.12 -15.47 -17.17
C ALA A 54 -12.45 -13.98 -17.38
N ARG A 55 -13.73 -13.60 -17.32
CA ARG A 55 -14.16 -12.20 -17.44
C ARG A 55 -13.64 -11.36 -16.27
N THR A 56 -13.72 -11.89 -15.05
CA THR A 56 -13.20 -11.23 -13.84
C THR A 56 -11.68 -11.13 -13.87
N ARG A 57 -10.99 -12.20 -14.28
CA ARG A 57 -9.52 -12.21 -14.39
C ARG A 57 -9.00 -11.18 -15.40
N ARG A 58 -9.75 -10.94 -16.49
CA ARG A 58 -9.40 -9.93 -17.50
C ARG A 58 -9.34 -8.50 -16.95
N LEU A 59 -10.00 -8.22 -15.81
CA LEU A 59 -9.92 -6.90 -15.17
C LEU A 59 -8.55 -6.61 -14.57
N SER A 60 -7.78 -7.64 -14.19
CA SER A 60 -6.37 -7.56 -13.76
C SER A 60 -5.41 -7.38 -14.95
N ASN A 61 -5.82 -6.60 -15.95
CA ASN A 61 -4.94 -6.25 -17.06
C ASN A 61 -3.99 -5.13 -16.63
N VAL A 62 -2.70 -5.27 -16.92
CA VAL A 62 -1.66 -4.26 -16.65
C VAL A 62 -2.06 -2.87 -17.16
N LYS A 63 -2.67 -2.76 -18.34
CA LYS A 63 -3.13 -1.47 -18.89
C LYS A 63 -4.21 -0.84 -18.02
N THR A 64 -5.16 -1.65 -17.56
CA THR A 64 -6.26 -1.20 -16.70
C THR A 64 -5.74 -0.79 -15.33
N ILE A 65 -4.89 -1.63 -14.72
CA ILE A 65 -4.27 -1.36 -13.42
C ILE A 65 -3.48 -0.05 -13.47
N ARG A 66 -2.69 0.18 -14.53
CA ARG A 66 -1.92 1.41 -14.69
C ARG A 66 -2.81 2.66 -14.76
N ARG A 67 -3.95 2.58 -15.47
CA ARG A 67 -4.93 3.67 -15.52
C ARG A 67 -5.58 3.91 -14.16
N ILE A 68 -5.96 2.85 -13.45
CA ILE A 68 -6.55 2.94 -12.11
C ILE A 68 -5.57 3.59 -11.13
N ILE A 69 -4.29 3.17 -11.15
CA ILE A 69 -3.25 3.76 -10.30
C ILE A 69 -3.14 5.25 -10.60
N LEU A 70 -2.94 5.64 -11.87
CA LEU A 70 -2.78 7.05 -12.27
C LEU A 70 -3.96 7.92 -11.84
N VAL A 71 -5.19 7.48 -12.16
CA VAL A 71 -6.42 8.20 -11.83
C VAL A 71 -6.58 8.31 -10.31
N SER A 72 -6.35 7.22 -9.57
CA SER A 72 -6.40 7.20 -8.11
C SER A 72 -5.38 8.18 -7.52
N THR A 73 -4.13 8.18 -8.00
CA THR A 73 -3.09 9.11 -7.54
C THR A 73 -3.56 10.56 -7.69
N ILE A 74 -4.04 10.95 -8.88
CA ILE A 74 -4.49 12.32 -9.16
C ILE A 74 -5.66 12.70 -8.25
N ILE A 75 -6.65 11.83 -8.08
CA ILE A 75 -7.80 12.08 -7.20
C ILE A 75 -7.35 12.33 -5.76
N TRP A 76 -6.45 11.49 -5.23
CA TRP A 76 -5.98 11.65 -3.85
C TRP A 76 -5.09 12.88 -3.66
N LEU A 77 -4.26 13.23 -4.65
CA LEU A 77 -3.49 14.47 -4.65
C LEU A 77 -4.42 15.70 -4.57
N LEU A 78 -5.46 15.73 -5.41
CA LEU A 78 -6.44 16.82 -5.42
C LEU A 78 -7.25 16.87 -4.12
N PHE A 79 -7.69 15.70 -3.63
CA PHE A 79 -8.46 15.63 -2.39
C PHE A 79 -7.69 16.22 -1.22
N HIS A 80 -6.39 15.94 -1.11
CA HIS A 80 -5.58 16.45 0.00
C HIS A 80 -5.19 17.92 -0.11
N LEU A 81 -5.53 18.64 -1.19
CA LEU A 81 -5.32 20.09 -1.26
C LEU A 81 -6.03 20.86 -0.13
N HIS A 82 -7.12 20.30 0.45
CA HIS A 82 -7.81 20.92 1.58
C HIS A 82 -6.93 21.12 2.82
N VAL A 83 -5.90 20.28 3.01
CA VAL A 83 -4.92 20.39 4.10
C VAL A 83 -4.20 21.74 4.03
N GLY A 84 -3.97 22.24 2.82
CA GLY A 84 -3.34 23.54 2.57
C GLY A 84 -4.11 24.73 3.15
N ILE A 85 -5.42 24.58 3.32
CA ILE A 85 -6.32 25.66 3.73
C ILE A 85 -6.59 25.59 5.23
N GLY A 86 -6.71 24.38 5.78
CA GLY A 86 -7.19 24.21 7.15
C GLY A 86 -6.12 23.98 8.21
N PHE A 87 -4.84 23.91 7.88
CA PHE A 87 -3.77 23.86 8.89
C PHE A 87 -3.30 25.27 9.29
N ARG A 88 -3.08 25.46 10.59
CA ARG A 88 -2.57 26.71 11.16
C ARG A 88 -1.47 26.43 12.18
N ILE A 89 -0.70 27.47 12.46
CA ILE A 89 0.33 27.43 13.49
C ILE A 89 -0.30 27.92 14.79
N GLU A 90 -0.37 27.02 15.76
CA GLU A 90 -0.74 27.33 17.13
C GLU A 90 0.49 27.18 18.04
N ILE A 91 0.37 27.57 19.32
CA ILE A 91 1.45 27.49 20.31
C ILE A 91 1.92 26.03 20.49
N SER A 92 1.00 25.08 20.30
CA SER A 92 1.25 23.62 20.35
C SER A 92 1.90 23.06 19.07
N GLY A 93 2.11 23.89 18.04
CA GLY A 93 2.72 23.52 16.78
C GLY A 93 1.76 23.61 15.59
N CYS A 94 2.04 22.81 14.55
CA CYS A 94 1.27 22.78 13.31
C CYS A 94 0.06 21.86 13.49
N VAL A 95 -1.13 22.44 13.66
CA VAL A 95 -2.35 21.71 13.98
C VAL A 95 -3.48 22.06 13.00
N PRO A 96 -4.48 21.18 12.80
CA PRO A 96 -5.68 21.57 12.10
C PRO A 96 -6.35 22.73 12.84
N SER A 97 -6.90 23.68 12.09
CA SER A 97 -7.57 24.86 12.63
C SER A 97 -8.58 24.45 13.70
N SER A 98 -8.50 25.11 14.85
CA SER A 98 -9.42 24.94 15.97
C SER A 98 -10.86 25.34 15.66
N ASP A 99 -11.10 25.98 14.49
CA ASP A 99 -12.42 26.15 13.90
C ASP A 99 -13.19 24.81 13.91
N GLY A 100 -14.23 24.73 14.75
CA GLY A 100 -14.84 23.47 15.16
C GLY A 100 -15.30 22.58 14.00
N PHE A 101 -15.69 23.19 12.87
CA PHE A 101 -16.06 22.47 11.65
C PHE A 101 -14.88 21.74 11.01
N TYR A 102 -13.76 22.43 10.75
CA TYR A 102 -12.62 21.84 10.05
C TYR A 102 -11.92 20.76 10.90
N SER A 103 -11.74 21.03 12.20
CA SER A 103 -11.20 20.05 13.15
C SER A 103 -12.02 18.74 13.13
N THR A 104 -13.34 18.84 13.11
CA THR A 104 -14.24 17.68 13.05
C THR A 104 -14.19 16.98 11.70
N PHE A 105 -14.22 17.74 10.59
CA PHE A 105 -14.07 17.22 9.24
C PHE A 105 -12.76 16.44 9.06
N TYR A 106 -11.64 16.99 9.53
CA TYR A 106 -10.32 16.37 9.45
C TYR A 106 -10.26 15.06 10.23
N LEU A 107 -10.79 15.03 11.47
CA LEU A 107 -10.86 13.82 12.28
C LEU A 107 -11.70 12.72 11.63
N ILE A 108 -12.89 13.06 11.13
CA ILE A 108 -13.77 12.09 10.43
C ILE A 108 -13.08 11.54 9.18
N THR A 109 -12.44 12.41 8.40
CA THR A 109 -11.73 12.04 7.17
C THR A 109 -10.57 11.10 7.47
N ASN A 110 -9.75 11.39 8.49
CA ASN A 110 -8.66 10.51 8.91
C ASN A 110 -9.13 9.17 9.45
N LEU A 111 -10.26 9.16 10.16
CA LEU A 111 -10.87 7.93 10.65
C LEU A 111 -11.37 7.07 9.48
N ALA A 112 -12.05 7.68 8.50
CA ALA A 112 -12.51 7.01 7.29
C ALA A 112 -11.34 6.42 6.49
N PHE A 113 -10.26 7.18 6.30
CA PHE A 113 -9.03 6.71 5.63
C PHE A 113 -8.23 5.68 6.41
N SER A 114 -8.53 5.49 7.68
CA SER A 114 -7.95 4.40 8.45
C SER A 114 -8.84 3.17 8.34
N ILE A 115 -10.14 3.27 8.66
CA ILE A 115 -11.07 2.14 8.75
C ILE A 115 -11.39 1.53 7.38
N ILE A 116 -11.68 2.34 6.35
CA ILE A 116 -12.12 1.81 5.05
C ILE A 116 -11.05 0.88 4.43
N PRO A 117 -9.76 1.25 4.38
CA PRO A 117 -8.73 0.34 3.93
C PRO A 117 -8.64 -0.97 4.72
N PHE A 118 -8.80 -0.93 6.05
CA PHE A 118 -8.82 -2.16 6.86
C PHE A 118 -9.92 -3.12 6.41
N ILE A 119 -11.14 -2.62 6.24
CA ILE A 119 -12.29 -3.43 5.84
C ILE A 119 -12.04 -4.06 4.46
N ILE A 120 -11.61 -3.25 3.48
CA ILE A 120 -11.33 -3.72 2.12
C ILE A 120 -10.22 -4.77 2.12
N ILE A 121 -9.11 -4.50 2.80
CA ILE A 121 -7.96 -5.42 2.86
C ILE A 121 -8.34 -6.74 3.50
N ILE A 122 -9.03 -6.73 4.66
CA ILE A 122 -9.46 -7.94 5.35
C ILE A 122 -10.41 -8.74 4.47
N LEU A 123 -11.41 -8.08 3.85
CA LEU A 123 -12.38 -8.72 2.97
C LEU A 123 -11.70 -9.42 1.79
N PHE A 124 -10.92 -8.70 0.98
CA PHE A 124 -10.32 -9.26 -0.22
C PHE A 124 -9.21 -10.26 0.07
N THR A 125 -8.44 -10.08 1.15
CA THR A 125 -7.44 -11.05 1.59
C THR A 125 -8.11 -12.36 2.00
N THR A 126 -9.19 -12.29 2.79
CA THR A 126 -9.95 -13.49 3.21
C THR A 126 -10.57 -14.21 2.01
N LEU A 127 -11.18 -13.48 1.07
CA LEU A 127 -11.70 -14.04 -0.17
C LEU A 127 -10.61 -14.72 -1.01
N THR A 128 -9.42 -14.12 -1.08
CA THR A 128 -8.26 -14.68 -1.79
C THR A 128 -7.79 -15.98 -1.13
N LEU A 129 -7.62 -16.00 0.19
CA LEU A 129 -7.24 -17.21 0.93
C LEU A 129 -8.26 -18.33 0.76
N HIS A 130 -9.55 -18.01 0.91
CA HIS A 130 -10.63 -18.99 0.78
C HIS A 130 -10.60 -19.68 -0.59
N ARG A 131 -10.40 -18.91 -1.68
CA ARG A 131 -10.30 -19.46 -3.04
C ARG A 131 -9.08 -20.33 -3.23
N ILE A 132 -7.92 -19.93 -2.69
CA ILE A 132 -6.68 -20.72 -2.80
C ILE A 132 -6.83 -22.06 -2.06
N ILE A 133 -7.40 -22.04 -0.87
CA ILE A 133 -7.65 -23.25 -0.07
C ILE A 133 -8.64 -24.16 -0.82
N MET A 134 -9.72 -23.62 -1.36
CA MET A 134 -10.69 -24.36 -2.16
C MET A 134 -10.04 -25.02 -3.40
N LYS A 135 -9.20 -24.27 -4.13
CA LYS A 135 -8.49 -24.79 -5.31
C LYS A 135 -7.55 -25.93 -4.93
N LYS A 136 -6.83 -25.83 -3.81
CA LYS A 136 -5.97 -26.93 -3.31
C LYS A 136 -6.79 -28.17 -2.95
N ARG A 137 -7.94 -28.02 -2.28
CA ARG A 137 -8.82 -29.14 -1.93
C ARG A 137 -9.39 -29.86 -3.16
N LEU A 138 -9.76 -29.10 -4.20
CA LEU A 138 -10.27 -29.66 -5.45
C LEU A 138 -9.16 -30.30 -6.31
N GLY A 139 -7.97 -29.68 -6.36
CA GLY A 139 -6.81 -30.23 -7.06
C GLY A 139 -6.33 -31.54 -6.46
N ASN A 140 -6.35 -31.66 -5.13
CA ASN A 140 -5.96 -32.89 -4.42
C ASN A 140 -6.96 -34.04 -4.64
N ARG A 141 -8.22 -33.76 -5.03
CA ARG A 141 -9.20 -34.77 -5.45
C ARG A 141 -9.07 -35.20 -6.91
N ARG A 142 -8.24 -34.50 -7.68
CA ARG A 142 -8.03 -34.70 -9.12
C ARG A 142 -6.65 -35.28 -9.44
N ASN A 143 -5.98 -35.95 -8.50
CA ASN A 143 -5.03 -36.99 -8.90
C ASN A 143 -5.86 -38.07 -9.60
N PRO A 144 -5.82 -38.20 -10.95
CA PRO A 144 -6.25 -39.45 -11.51
C PRO A 144 -5.21 -40.45 -11.02
N VAL A 145 -5.66 -41.51 -10.37
CA VAL A 145 -4.96 -42.78 -10.49
C VAL A 145 -4.97 -43.06 -11.99
N VAL A 146 -3.95 -42.58 -12.70
CA VAL A 146 -3.66 -43.00 -14.07
C VAL A 146 -3.21 -44.44 -13.89
N HIS A 147 -4.17 -45.35 -13.89
CA HIS A 147 -3.86 -46.71 -14.28
C HIS A 147 -3.34 -46.61 -15.72
N PRO A 148 -2.10 -47.00 -15.99
CA PRO A 148 -1.63 -47.12 -17.36
C PRO A 148 -2.43 -48.26 -17.98
N VAL A 149 -3.50 -47.94 -18.70
CA VAL A 149 -4.03 -48.86 -19.70
C VAL A 149 -3.10 -48.71 -20.89
N GLU A 150 -2.04 -49.52 -20.88
CA GLU A 150 -1.23 -49.80 -22.05
C GLU A 150 -2.15 -50.35 -23.13
N LEU A 151 -2.58 -49.53 -24.08
CA LEU A 151 -2.91 -50.01 -25.42
C LEU A 151 -2.77 -48.89 -26.45
N VAL A 152 -1.77 -49.08 -27.30
CA VAL A 152 -1.69 -48.71 -28.73
C VAL A 152 -1.04 -47.37 -29.08
N GLU A 153 0.14 -47.54 -29.70
CA GLU A 153 0.88 -46.59 -30.54
C GLU A 153 -0.01 -45.83 -31.53
N ARG A 154 0.01 -44.48 -31.47
CA ARG A 154 0.02 -43.65 -32.68
C ARG A 154 0.35 -42.17 -32.38
N ASN A 155 1.36 -41.68 -33.10
CA ASN A 155 1.73 -40.27 -33.37
C ASN A 155 2.68 -39.54 -32.39
N ASN A 156 3.98 -39.84 -32.54
CA ASN A 156 5.14 -39.22 -31.87
C ASN A 156 5.51 -37.78 -32.30
N HIS A 157 4.60 -36.97 -32.85
CA HIS A 157 4.93 -35.60 -33.29
C HIS A 157 4.13 -34.46 -32.63
N GLN A 158 3.22 -34.73 -31.70
CA GLN A 158 2.42 -33.68 -31.04
C GLN A 158 2.65 -33.55 -29.53
N SER A 159 3.42 -34.47 -28.92
CA SER A 159 3.68 -34.55 -27.47
C SER A 159 4.68 -33.50 -26.96
N ASN A 160 5.61 -33.00 -27.78
CA ASN A 160 6.59 -32.01 -27.34
C ASN A 160 5.98 -30.61 -27.11
N SER A 161 4.96 -30.19 -27.86
CA SER A 161 4.36 -28.84 -27.70
C SER A 161 3.43 -28.73 -26.50
N GLN A 162 2.73 -29.81 -26.12
CA GLN A 162 1.83 -29.81 -24.95
C GLN A 162 2.60 -29.79 -23.62
N ASN A 163 3.75 -30.48 -23.54
CA ASN A 163 4.59 -30.47 -22.35
C ASN A 163 5.20 -29.08 -22.07
N THR A 164 5.54 -28.30 -23.11
CA THR A 164 6.07 -26.94 -22.95
C THR A 164 5.01 -25.94 -22.47
N MET A 165 3.76 -26.06 -22.95
CA MET A 165 2.66 -25.18 -22.49
C MET A 165 2.30 -25.45 -21.02
N ASN A 166 2.26 -26.72 -20.61
CA ASN A 166 1.94 -27.10 -19.23
C ASN A 166 3.01 -26.61 -18.24
N ASP A 167 4.31 -26.69 -18.57
CA ASP A 167 5.40 -26.16 -17.74
C ASP A 167 5.34 -24.61 -17.63
N LEU A 168 5.01 -23.91 -18.72
CA LEU A 168 4.87 -22.45 -18.70
C LEU A 168 3.72 -21.99 -17.78
N ASP A 169 2.56 -22.64 -17.88
CA ASP A 169 1.40 -22.35 -17.05
C ASP A 169 1.64 -22.66 -15.57
N GLU A 170 2.36 -23.75 -15.27
CA GLU A 170 2.76 -24.11 -13.91
C GLU A 170 3.71 -23.07 -13.30
N ARG A 171 4.72 -22.63 -14.05
CA ARG A 171 5.65 -21.57 -13.62
C ARG A 171 4.92 -20.25 -13.38
N LEU A 172 3.98 -19.87 -14.24
CA LEU A 172 3.16 -18.66 -14.06
C LEU A 172 2.28 -18.77 -12.81
N SER A 173 1.68 -19.94 -12.55
CA SER A 173 0.89 -20.20 -11.35
C SER A 173 1.74 -20.11 -10.06
N ASN A 174 2.94 -20.66 -10.08
CA ASN A 174 3.86 -20.64 -8.93
C ASN A 174 4.35 -19.22 -8.62
N LYS A 175 4.65 -18.41 -9.65
CA LYS A 175 4.96 -16.98 -9.50
C LYS A 175 3.80 -16.21 -8.88
N ASN A 176 2.57 -16.44 -9.36
CA ASN A 176 1.37 -15.79 -8.80
C ASN A 176 1.15 -16.17 -7.34
N LEU A 177 1.37 -17.44 -6.96
CA LEU A 177 1.25 -17.90 -5.58
C LEU A 177 2.30 -17.23 -4.67
N GLN A 178 3.53 -17.07 -5.13
CA GLN A 178 4.57 -16.36 -4.40
C GLN A 178 4.18 -14.89 -4.13
N LEU A 179 3.64 -14.21 -5.15
CA LEU A 179 3.18 -12.83 -5.02
C LEU A 179 2.00 -12.71 -4.03
N ILE A 180 1.12 -13.69 -3.98
CA ILE A 180 0.01 -13.72 -3.02
C ILE A 180 0.54 -13.94 -1.60
N LYS A 181 1.46 -14.89 -1.39
CA LYS A 181 2.10 -15.11 -0.06
C LYS A 181 2.76 -13.83 0.45
N LEU A 182 3.47 -13.12 -0.43
CA LEU A 182 4.13 -11.86 -0.12
C LEU A 182 3.11 -10.77 0.29
N ASN A 183 2.00 -10.66 -0.43
CA ASN A 183 0.93 -9.72 -0.08
C ASN A 183 0.31 -10.03 1.29
N ILE A 184 0.10 -11.31 1.64
CA ILE A 184 -0.45 -11.69 2.95
C ILE A 184 0.48 -11.23 4.08
N ILE A 185 1.79 -11.42 3.93
CA ILE A 185 2.79 -10.93 4.90
C ILE A 185 2.70 -9.42 5.03
N GLN A 186 2.63 -8.70 3.91
CA GLN A 186 2.48 -7.25 3.90
C GLN A 186 1.21 -6.79 4.62
N VAL A 187 0.09 -7.48 4.44
CA VAL A 187 -1.18 -7.18 5.12
C VAL A 187 -1.06 -7.39 6.64
N ILE A 188 -0.37 -8.43 7.10
CA ILE A 188 -0.14 -8.67 8.53
C ILE A 188 0.65 -7.51 9.15
N PHE A 189 1.76 -7.11 8.52
CA PHE A 189 2.56 -5.97 8.99
C PHE A 189 1.79 -4.66 8.92
N PHE A 190 0.99 -4.46 7.86
CA PHE A 190 0.11 -3.30 7.75
C PHE A 190 -0.83 -3.21 8.96
N ILE A 191 -1.49 -4.31 9.32
CA ILE A 191 -2.41 -4.35 10.46
C ILE A 191 -1.68 -4.03 11.76
N LEU A 192 -0.58 -4.72 12.06
CA LEU A 192 0.16 -4.54 13.30
C LEU A 192 0.66 -3.10 13.50
N LEU A 193 1.08 -2.45 12.42
CA LEU A 193 1.70 -1.12 12.48
C LEU A 193 0.70 0.04 12.37
N ASN A 194 -0.43 -0.14 11.66
CA ASN A 194 -1.43 0.93 11.46
C ASN A 194 -2.57 0.88 12.47
N LEU A 195 -2.82 -0.28 13.11
CA LEU A 195 -3.92 -0.44 14.05
C LEU A 195 -3.80 0.49 15.27
N PRO A 196 -2.62 0.67 15.92
CA PRO A 196 -2.49 1.58 17.05
C PRO A 196 -2.91 3.02 16.73
N ASN A 197 -2.52 3.54 15.55
CA ASN A 197 -2.92 4.87 15.10
C ASN A 197 -4.43 4.98 14.85
N THR A 198 -5.04 3.92 14.32
CA THR A 198 -6.49 3.88 14.08
C THR A 198 -7.26 3.88 15.39
N ILE A 199 -6.82 3.09 16.36
CA ILE A 199 -7.41 3.04 17.71
C ILE A 199 -7.26 4.40 18.39
N TYR A 200 -6.07 5.01 18.34
CA TYR A 200 -5.84 6.34 18.92
C TYR A 200 -6.73 7.41 18.27
N THR A 201 -6.85 7.42 16.94
CA THR A 201 -7.69 8.39 16.22
C THR A 201 -9.16 8.23 16.61
N LEU A 202 -9.64 6.98 16.73
CA LEU A 202 -11.00 6.68 17.18
C LEU A 202 -11.23 7.13 18.63
N TYR A 203 -10.28 6.85 19.51
CA TYR A 203 -10.31 7.29 20.90
C TYR A 203 -10.35 8.83 21.00
N SER A 204 -9.51 9.53 20.25
CA SER A 204 -9.47 11.01 20.18
C SER A 204 -10.81 11.58 19.69
N PHE A 205 -11.42 10.93 18.70
CA PHE A 205 -12.74 11.31 18.20
C PHE A 205 -13.84 11.16 19.27
N ILE A 206 -13.89 10.01 19.95
CA ILE A 206 -14.91 9.72 20.97
C ILE A 206 -14.73 10.63 22.20
N THR A 207 -13.48 10.91 22.59
CA THR A 207 -13.17 11.71 23.79
C THR A 207 -13.05 13.21 23.52
N LYS A 208 -13.41 13.68 22.32
CA LYS A 208 -13.23 15.08 21.90
C LYS A 208 -13.95 16.09 22.81
N THR A 209 -15.11 15.72 23.37
CA THR A 209 -15.91 16.59 24.24
C THR A 209 -15.55 16.50 25.72
N ASN A 210 -14.68 15.56 26.10
CA ASN A 210 -14.36 15.32 27.49
C ASN A 210 -13.26 16.29 27.94
N GLN A 211 -13.45 16.93 29.10
CA GLN A 211 -12.38 17.69 29.73
C GLN A 211 -11.33 16.72 30.28
N LYS A 212 -10.08 16.84 29.82
CA LYS A 212 -8.98 15.96 30.20
C LYS A 212 -8.07 16.64 31.22
N THR A 213 -7.60 15.88 32.20
CA THR A 213 -6.58 16.37 33.15
C THR A 213 -5.21 16.47 32.47
N ASN A 214 -4.27 17.22 33.05
CA ASN A 214 -2.92 17.37 32.50
C ASN A 214 -2.19 16.01 32.38
N ASP A 215 -2.41 15.11 33.35
CA ASP A 215 -1.83 13.76 33.32
C ASP A 215 -2.41 12.93 32.17
N GLN A 216 -3.72 13.03 31.95
CA GLN A 216 -4.38 12.35 30.82
C GLN A 216 -3.89 12.87 29.48
N ILE A 217 -3.71 14.19 29.33
CA ILE A 217 -3.15 14.79 28.12
C ILE A 217 -1.73 14.27 27.87
N THR A 218 -0.93 14.14 28.93
CA THR A 218 0.44 13.62 28.82
C THR A 218 0.46 12.16 28.35
N ILE A 219 -0.40 11.32 28.91
CA ILE A 219 -0.57 9.92 28.49
C ILE A 219 -1.06 9.83 27.04
N ASP A 220 -2.06 10.64 26.67
CA ASP A 220 -2.60 10.69 25.31
C ASP A 220 -1.51 11.09 24.30
N ASN A 221 -0.66 12.05 24.63
CA ASN A 221 0.45 12.48 23.79
C ASN A 221 1.50 11.38 23.61
N PHE A 222 1.81 10.63 24.67
CA PHE A 222 2.71 9.47 24.58
C PHE A 222 2.15 8.40 23.63
N PHE A 223 0.87 8.03 23.77
CA PHE A 223 0.25 7.05 22.88
C PHE A 223 0.16 7.56 21.44
N ASN A 224 -0.14 8.84 21.23
CA ASN A 224 -0.11 9.46 19.91
C ASN A 224 1.27 9.34 19.26
N TYR A 225 2.33 9.61 20.03
CA TYR A 225 3.70 9.53 19.54
C TYR A 225 4.09 8.10 19.15
N VAL A 226 3.78 7.11 19.99
CA VAL A 226 4.01 5.69 19.70
C VAL A 226 3.22 5.25 18.46
N ALA A 227 1.94 5.61 18.40
CA ALA A 227 1.06 5.24 17.30
C ALA A 227 1.49 5.88 15.96
N SER A 228 1.88 7.15 15.99
CA SER A 228 2.44 7.86 14.83
C SER A 228 3.77 7.26 14.39
N SER A 229 4.64 6.90 15.33
CA SER A 229 5.93 6.27 15.01
C SER A 229 5.75 4.92 14.30
N LEU A 230 4.82 4.09 14.77
CA LEU A 230 4.49 2.82 14.12
C LEU A 230 3.89 3.03 12.72
N LEU A 231 3.00 4.03 12.58
CA LEU A 231 2.42 4.41 11.30
C LEU A 231 3.48 4.78 10.26
N TYR A 232 4.47 5.60 10.62
CA TYR A 232 5.55 5.97 9.68
C TYR A 232 6.50 4.79 9.41
N THR A 233 6.73 3.92 10.40
CA THR A 233 7.56 2.71 10.25
C THR A 233 7.00 1.78 9.17
N HIS A 234 5.67 1.69 9.03
CA HIS A 234 5.04 0.89 7.96
C HIS A 234 5.50 1.30 6.55
N CYS A 235 5.71 2.59 6.31
CA CYS A 235 6.15 3.08 5.00
C CYS A 235 7.56 2.57 4.64
N ALA A 236 8.44 2.47 5.63
CA ALA A 236 9.78 1.90 5.45
C ALA A 236 9.75 0.37 5.32
N ILE A 237 8.92 -0.32 6.11
CA ILE A 237 8.87 -1.79 6.18
C ILE A 237 8.48 -2.43 4.83
N SER A 238 7.66 -1.78 4.02
CA SER A 238 7.28 -2.31 2.71
C SER A 238 8.48 -2.65 1.83
N PHE A 239 9.51 -1.78 1.81
CA PHE A 239 10.75 -2.03 1.07
C PHE A 239 11.50 -3.26 1.58
N TYR A 240 11.62 -3.41 2.91
CA TYR A 240 12.30 -4.53 3.53
C TYR A 240 11.55 -5.85 3.33
N ILE A 241 10.21 -5.84 3.39
CA ILE A 241 9.40 -7.03 3.11
C ILE A 241 9.66 -7.52 1.69
N TYR A 242 9.62 -6.63 0.68
CA TYR A 242 9.86 -7.03 -0.70
C TYR A 242 11.29 -7.56 -0.92
N THR A 243 12.28 -6.92 -0.29
CA THR A 243 13.69 -7.29 -0.42
C THR A 243 14.03 -8.60 0.31
N LEU A 244 13.48 -8.83 1.50
CA LEU A 244 13.83 -9.98 2.33
C LEU A 244 13.00 -11.22 2.01
N ALA A 245 11.70 -11.07 1.72
CA ALA A 245 10.79 -12.21 1.60
C ALA A 245 10.76 -12.85 0.20
N SER A 246 11.27 -12.19 -0.84
CA SER A 246 11.25 -12.71 -2.20
C SER A 246 12.65 -12.95 -2.76
N VAL A 247 13.07 -14.24 -2.79
CA VAL A 247 14.31 -14.67 -3.46
C VAL A 247 14.31 -14.26 -4.93
N THR A 248 13.15 -14.33 -5.58
CA THR A 248 12.92 -13.90 -6.96
C THR A 248 13.14 -12.40 -7.11
N PHE A 249 12.62 -11.60 -6.18
CA PHE A 249 12.83 -10.15 -6.19
C PHE A 249 14.30 -9.81 -5.97
N ARG A 250 15.00 -10.48 -5.06
CA ARG A 250 16.45 -10.28 -4.86
C ARG A 250 17.25 -10.53 -6.15
N LYS A 251 16.94 -11.61 -6.88
CA LYS A 251 17.61 -11.94 -8.15
C LYS A 251 17.34 -10.88 -9.23
N GLU A 252 16.09 -10.46 -9.39
CA GLU A 252 15.71 -9.42 -10.36
C GLU A 252 16.29 -8.05 -10.00
N PHE A 253 16.23 -7.68 -8.71
CA PHE A 253 16.79 -6.43 -8.19
C PHE A 253 18.30 -6.37 -8.40
N TRP A 254 19.03 -7.44 -8.05
CA TRP A 254 20.47 -7.53 -8.29
C TRP A 254 20.79 -7.44 -9.78
N THR A 255 20.01 -8.09 -10.64
CA THR A 255 20.17 -8.02 -12.09
C THR A 255 19.94 -6.60 -12.62
N LEU A 256 18.94 -5.89 -12.09
CA LEU A 256 18.69 -4.48 -12.43
C LEU A 256 19.86 -3.58 -12.00
N CYS A 257 20.36 -3.74 -10.77
CA CYS A 257 21.51 -3.00 -10.26
C CYS A 257 22.75 -3.23 -11.11
N LEU A 258 23.06 -4.49 -11.47
CA LEU A 258 24.17 -4.81 -12.36
C LEU A 258 24.00 -4.19 -13.75
N ARG A 259 22.78 -4.18 -14.30
CA ARG A 259 22.51 -3.55 -15.60
C ARG A 259 22.69 -2.03 -15.54
N ILE A 260 22.25 -1.39 -14.47
CA ILE A 260 22.44 0.04 -14.25
C ILE A 260 23.92 0.35 -14.10
N GLN A 261 24.66 -0.44 -13.31
CA GLN A 261 26.10 -0.29 -13.14
C GLN A 261 26.83 -0.42 -14.49
N GLN A 262 26.48 -1.42 -15.30
CA GLN A 262 27.04 -1.60 -16.64
C GLN A 262 26.73 -0.42 -17.58
N ASN A 263 25.49 0.10 -17.53
CA ASN A 263 25.07 1.26 -18.31
C ASN A 263 25.81 2.55 -17.88
N ILE A 264 26.03 2.75 -16.58
CA ILE A 264 26.80 3.88 -16.06
C ILE A 264 28.26 3.78 -16.51
N VAL A 265 28.86 2.59 -16.39
CA VAL A 265 30.25 2.36 -16.84
C VAL A 265 30.39 2.58 -18.34
N THR A 266 29.46 2.10 -19.16
CA THR A 266 29.48 2.34 -20.62
C THR A 266 29.19 3.79 -20.99
N PHE A 267 28.36 4.51 -20.23
CA PHE A 267 28.14 5.95 -20.41
C PHE A 267 29.43 6.74 -20.15
N PHE A 268 30.12 6.46 -19.04
CA PHE A 268 31.41 7.10 -18.73
C PHE A 268 32.49 6.77 -19.77
N ARG A 269 32.53 5.53 -20.29
CA ARG A 269 33.49 5.10 -21.33
C ARG A 269 33.25 5.71 -22.72
N ARG A 270 32.09 6.35 -22.95
CA ARG A 270 31.79 7.10 -24.19
C ARG A 270 32.14 8.58 -24.08
N PHE A 271 32.36 9.08 -22.87
CA PHE A 271 32.63 10.49 -22.58
C PHE A 271 34.12 10.78 -22.35
N LEU A 272 34.92 9.73 -22.12
CA LEU A 272 36.38 9.71 -22.03
C LEU A 272 36.94 9.17 -23.35
#